data_AF-A0A6V8DSA0-F1
#
_entry.id   AF-A0A6V8DSA0-F1
#
_cell.length_a   1.000
_cell.length_b   1.000
_cell.length_c   1.000
_cell.angle_alpha   90.00
_cell.angle_beta   90.00
_cell.angle_gamma   90.00
#
_symmetry.space_group_name_H-M   'P 1'
#
loop_
_entity.id
_entity.type
_entity.pdbx_description
1 polymer ?
#
loop_
_entity_poly.entity_id
_entity_poly.type
_entity_poly.pdbx_seq_one_letter_code
_entity_poly.pdbx_strand_id
1 'polypeptide(L)'
;IDSINALDHAQLVWAASNPNTSVLSEPHPDSPMMQVLFPDNSTANHTIEQMTGWHLSMGAFAGAEMNTSMPASQYGHYMESIDDLAAPSDSSWWWSLSTWNATSSAWESSQVGMDSLVEPTYIAWAPNSTNLSEIPPP
;
A
#
# COMPACT_ATOMS: atom_id res chain seq x y z
N ILE A 1 -2.69 3.84 18.35
CA ILE A 1 -1.71 2.85 17.83
C ILE A 1 -0.56 3.54 17.10
N ASP A 2 -0.69 4.84 16.84
CA ASP A 2 0.20 5.71 16.07
C ASP A 2 1.65 5.78 16.58
N SER A 3 1.95 5.23 17.76
CA SER A 3 3.30 5.09 18.32
C SER A 3 4.00 3.78 17.95
N ILE A 4 3.32 2.84 17.30
CA ILE A 4 3.90 1.55 16.88
C ILE A 4 4.44 1.71 15.46
N ASN A 5 5.77 1.66 15.34
CA ASN A 5 6.42 1.60 14.04
C ASN A 5 6.33 0.16 13.50
N ALA A 6 5.56 -0.05 12.43
CA ALA A 6 5.43 -1.36 11.80
C ALA A 6 6.73 -1.87 11.16
N LEU A 7 7.72 -0.99 10.90
CA LEU A 7 9.05 -1.38 10.44
C LEU A 7 9.90 -1.97 11.57
N ASP A 8 9.67 -1.56 12.81
CA ASP A 8 10.34 -2.11 14.00
C ASP A 8 9.56 -3.28 14.62
N HIS A 9 8.25 -3.33 14.35
CA HIS A 9 7.31 -4.32 14.88
C HIS A 9 6.54 -4.99 13.73
N ALA A 10 7.19 -5.93 13.04
CA ALA A 10 6.64 -6.63 11.88
C ALA A 10 5.47 -7.58 12.21
N GLN A 11 5.19 -7.82 13.49
CA GLN A 11 4.20 -8.80 13.95
C GLN A 11 3.17 -8.09 14.83
N LEU A 12 1.93 -8.02 14.34
CA LEU A 12 0.84 -7.32 15.01
C LEU A 12 -0.33 -8.25 15.26
N VAL A 13 -0.93 -8.14 16.45
CA VAL A 13 -2.16 -8.84 16.80
C VAL A 13 -3.19 -7.82 17.27
N TRP A 14 -4.38 -7.91 16.69
CA TRP A 14 -5.57 -7.26 17.19
C TRP A 14 -6.49 -8.32 17.78
N ALA A 15 -6.78 -8.24 19.07
CA ALA A 15 -7.68 -9.16 19.75
C ALA A 15 -8.84 -8.39 20.37
N ALA A 16 -10.04 -8.97 20.29
CA ALA A 16 -11.13 -8.55 21.16
C ALA A 16 -10.71 -8.70 22.65
N SER A 17 -11.44 -8.07 23.56
CA SER A 17 -11.05 -8.00 24.98
C SER A 17 -11.35 -9.28 25.79
N ASN A 18 -12.18 -10.16 25.26
CA ASN A 18 -12.70 -11.37 25.91
C ASN A 18 -12.36 -12.76 25.29
N PRO A 19 -11.72 -12.90 24.12
CA PRO A 19 -11.39 -14.20 23.55
C PRO A 19 -10.14 -14.81 24.21
N ASN A 20 -9.96 -16.11 23.99
CA ASN A 20 -8.80 -16.85 24.46
C ASN A 20 -7.59 -16.61 23.55
N THR A 21 -6.62 -15.79 23.98
CA THR A 21 -5.42 -15.47 23.20
C THR A 21 -4.48 -16.65 22.97
N SER A 22 -4.69 -17.80 23.63
CA SER A 22 -3.88 -19.00 23.40
C SER A 22 -4.11 -19.63 22.03
N VAL A 23 -5.12 -19.19 21.27
CA VAL A 23 -5.42 -19.69 19.91
C VAL A 23 -4.63 -18.96 18.82
N LEU A 24 -3.89 -17.91 19.18
CA LEU A 24 -3.04 -17.16 18.25
C LEU A 24 -1.88 -18.05 17.77
N SER A 25 -1.56 -17.93 16.48
CA SER A 25 -0.44 -18.66 15.89
C SER A 25 0.88 -17.96 16.19
N GLU A 26 1.96 -18.73 16.32
CA GLU A 26 3.30 -18.17 16.38
C GLU A 26 3.63 -17.53 15.03
N PRO A 27 4.04 -16.25 15.02
CA PRO A 27 4.34 -15.56 13.77
C PRO A 27 5.63 -16.08 13.14
N HIS A 28 5.66 -16.12 11.80
CA HIS A 28 6.86 -16.49 11.06
C HIS A 28 7.91 -15.36 11.13
N PRO A 29 9.20 -15.64 11.35
CA PRO A 29 10.22 -14.59 11.55
C PRO A 29 10.51 -13.79 10.27
N ASP A 30 10.27 -14.37 9.10
CA ASP A 30 10.76 -13.84 7.82
C ASP A 30 9.75 -12.99 7.05
N SER A 31 8.55 -12.76 7.58
CA SER A 31 7.52 -11.97 6.88
C SER A 31 6.62 -11.21 7.85
N PRO A 32 6.27 -9.95 7.57
CA PRO A 32 5.26 -9.24 8.34
C PRO A 32 3.95 -10.02 8.40
N MET A 33 3.38 -10.12 9.60
CA MET A 33 2.15 -10.87 9.86
C MET A 33 1.19 -10.05 10.73
N MET A 34 -0.08 -10.04 10.32
CA MET A 34 -1.19 -9.52 11.11
C MET A 34 -2.17 -10.65 11.45
N GLN A 35 -2.54 -10.76 12.72
CA GLN A 35 -3.61 -11.64 13.17
C GLN A 35 -4.76 -10.84 13.79
N VAL A 36 -5.99 -11.22 13.46
CA VAL A 36 -7.21 -10.67 14.05
C VAL A 36 -7.93 -11.79 14.80
N LEU A 37 -8.05 -11.66 16.11
CA LEU A 37 -8.79 -12.58 16.98
C LEU A 37 -10.15 -11.99 17.32
N PHE A 38 -11.20 -12.64 16.81
CA PHE A 38 -12.59 -12.24 16.98
C PHE A 38 -13.17 -12.72 18.32
N PRO A 39 -14.28 -12.12 18.79
CA PRO A 39 -14.90 -12.49 20.07
C PRO A 39 -15.37 -13.95 20.18
N ASP A 40 -15.60 -14.64 19.06
CA ASP A 40 -16.01 -16.05 19.01
C ASP A 40 -14.80 -17.02 19.01
N ASN A 41 -13.59 -16.49 19.24
CA ASN A 41 -12.30 -17.18 19.13
C ASN A 41 -11.92 -17.61 17.71
N SER A 42 -12.62 -17.14 16.67
CA SER A 42 -12.12 -17.30 15.30
C SER A 42 -10.95 -16.35 15.05
N THR A 43 -10.00 -16.79 14.21
CA THR A 43 -8.80 -16.02 13.88
C THR A 43 -8.70 -15.83 12.37
N ALA A 44 -8.40 -14.61 11.93
CA ALA A 44 -7.97 -14.31 10.57
C ALA A 44 -6.48 -13.95 10.57
N ASN A 45 -5.72 -14.53 9.65
CA ASN A 45 -4.28 -14.32 9.52
C ASN A 45 -3.97 -13.74 8.15
N HIS A 46 -3.14 -12.70 8.13
CA HIS A 46 -2.66 -12.07 6.90
C HIS A 46 -1.15 -11.96 6.97
N THR A 47 -0.48 -12.51 5.96
CA THR A 47 0.97 -12.39 5.80
C THR A 47 1.23 -11.53 4.57
N ILE A 48 2.14 -10.57 4.69
CA ILE A 48 2.63 -9.77 3.58
C ILE A 48 4.00 -10.33 3.21
N GLU A 49 4.10 -11.04 2.08
CA GLU A 49 5.37 -11.60 1.63
C GLU A 49 6.34 -10.51 1.17
N GLN A 50 5.81 -9.50 0.49
CA GLN A 50 6.57 -8.35 -0.01
C GLN A 50 5.75 -7.08 0.14
N MET A 51 6.38 -6.03 0.64
CA MET A 51 5.81 -4.68 0.58
C MET A 51 5.87 -4.21 -0.86
N THR A 52 4.72 -3.86 -1.42
CA THR A 52 4.60 -3.42 -2.82
C THR A 52 4.13 -1.97 -2.90
N GLY A 53 4.16 -1.38 -4.09
CA GLY A 53 3.59 -0.06 -4.35
C GLY A 53 2.12 0.05 -3.94
N TRP A 54 1.35 -1.05 -4.00
CA TRP A 54 -0.03 -1.09 -3.50
C TRP A 54 -0.09 -0.85 -1.99
N HIS A 55 0.69 -1.61 -1.21
CA HIS A 55 0.74 -1.49 0.25
C HIS A 55 1.18 -0.08 0.69
N LEU A 56 2.22 0.46 0.05
CA LEU A 56 2.72 1.81 0.33
C LEU A 56 1.66 2.88 0.01
N SER A 57 1.00 2.77 -1.14
CA SER A 57 -0.06 3.70 -1.55
C SER A 57 -1.22 3.66 -0.55
N MET A 58 -1.73 2.47 -0.24
CA MET A 58 -2.83 2.27 0.70
C MET A 58 -2.51 2.89 2.08
N GLY A 59 -1.34 2.60 2.63
CA GLY A 59 -0.92 3.12 3.92
C GLY A 59 -0.74 4.64 3.93
N ALA A 60 -0.09 5.19 2.89
CA ALA A 60 0.15 6.63 2.79
C ALA A 60 -1.14 7.43 2.65
N PHE A 61 -2.06 7.01 1.77
CA PHE A 61 -3.33 7.70 1.58
C PHE A 61 -4.25 7.59 2.80
N ALA A 62 -4.34 6.41 3.42
CA ALA A 62 -5.10 6.23 4.66
C ALA A 62 -4.55 7.10 5.79
N GLY A 63 -3.22 7.17 5.94
CA GLY A 63 -2.58 8.03 6.95
C GLY A 63 -2.74 9.53 6.68
N ALA A 64 -2.93 9.92 5.42
CA ALA A 64 -3.23 11.30 5.01
C ALA A 64 -4.74 11.63 5.01
N GLU A 65 -5.59 10.70 5.45
CA GLU A 65 -7.06 10.83 5.42
C GLU A 65 -7.64 11.07 4.01
N MET A 66 -6.94 10.60 2.97
CA MET A 66 -7.38 10.72 1.57
C MET A 66 -8.20 9.50 1.18
N ASN A 67 -9.38 9.72 0.58
CA ASN A 67 -10.18 8.65 0.02
C ASN A 67 -9.56 8.14 -1.29
N THR A 68 -9.50 6.82 -1.49
CA THR A 68 -8.94 6.23 -2.72
C THR A 68 -9.73 5.02 -3.19
N SER A 69 -9.82 4.83 -4.50
CA SER A 69 -10.32 3.60 -5.13
C SER A 69 -9.19 2.91 -5.89
N MET A 70 -8.86 1.69 -5.47
CA MET A 70 -7.82 0.86 -6.09
C MET A 70 -8.34 -0.56 -6.37
N PRO A 71 -9.30 -0.73 -7.30
CA PRO A 71 -9.93 -2.02 -7.57
C PRO A 71 -8.94 -3.03 -8.15
N ALA A 72 -9.15 -4.31 -7.81
CA ALA A 72 -8.37 -5.42 -8.35
C ALA A 72 -8.84 -5.80 -9.77
N SER A 73 -7.90 -6.21 -10.62
CA SER A 73 -8.14 -6.76 -11.94
C SER A 73 -7.32 -8.05 -12.15
N GLN A 74 -7.47 -8.70 -13.31
CA GLN A 74 -6.61 -9.84 -13.67
C GLN A 74 -5.12 -9.47 -13.82
N TYR A 75 -4.79 -8.18 -13.88
CA TYR A 75 -3.43 -7.66 -13.99
C TYR A 75 -2.92 -7.04 -12.67
N GLY A 76 -3.65 -7.23 -11.57
CA GLY A 76 -3.39 -6.54 -10.30
C GLY A 76 -4.31 -5.33 -10.10
N HIS A 77 -4.04 -4.58 -9.05
CA HIS A 77 -4.73 -3.35 -8.70
C HIS A 77 -4.29 -2.20 -9.59
N TYR A 78 -5.22 -1.29 -9.87
CA TYR A 78 -4.94 -0.02 -10.55
C TYR A 78 -5.54 1.13 -9.76
N MET A 79 -4.98 2.33 -9.91
CA MET A 79 -5.49 3.53 -9.26
C MET A 79 -6.63 4.11 -10.08
N GLU A 80 -7.85 4.09 -9.54
CA GLU A 80 -9.05 4.64 -10.18
C GLU A 80 -9.28 6.09 -9.73
N SER A 81 -9.19 6.36 -8.42
CA SER A 81 -9.42 7.68 -7.86
C SER A 81 -8.54 7.98 -6.64
N ILE A 82 -8.17 9.26 -6.50
CA ILE A 82 -7.49 9.81 -5.33
C ILE A 82 -8.25 11.07 -4.90
N ASP A 83 -8.64 11.14 -3.64
CA ASP A 83 -9.34 12.27 -3.00
C ASP A 83 -10.57 12.74 -3.80
N ASP A 84 -11.48 11.80 -4.06
CA ASP A 84 -12.70 11.96 -4.86
C ASP A 84 -12.48 12.38 -6.33
N LEU A 85 -11.23 12.47 -6.80
CA LEU A 85 -10.89 12.71 -8.19
C LEU A 85 -10.62 11.40 -8.93
N ALA A 86 -11.58 10.99 -9.76
CA ALA A 86 -11.46 9.85 -10.65
C ALA A 86 -10.97 10.26 -12.05
N ALA A 87 -10.23 9.36 -12.70
CA ALA A 87 -9.92 9.49 -14.12
C ALA A 87 -11.22 9.46 -14.96
N PRO A 88 -11.33 10.31 -15.99
CA PRO A 88 -12.52 10.40 -16.82
C PRO A 88 -12.69 9.17 -17.72
N SER A 89 -13.95 8.82 -18.01
CA SER A 89 -14.29 7.65 -18.83
C SER A 89 -13.84 7.75 -20.29
N ASP A 90 -13.48 8.95 -20.76
CA ASP A 90 -12.98 9.20 -22.11
C ASP A 90 -11.48 8.89 -22.27
N SER A 91 -10.82 8.44 -21.19
CA SER A 91 -9.38 8.15 -21.18
C SER A 91 -8.50 9.35 -21.56
N SER A 92 -9.00 10.58 -21.37
CA SER A 92 -8.21 11.79 -21.61
C SER A 92 -6.98 11.89 -20.69
N TRP A 93 -7.05 11.28 -19.51
CA TRP A 93 -5.90 10.99 -18.65
C TRP A 93 -6.20 9.80 -17.73
N TRP A 94 -5.15 9.24 -17.10
CA TRP A 94 -5.26 8.23 -16.04
C TRP A 94 -4.19 8.46 -14.96
N TRP A 95 -4.38 7.89 -13.77
CA TRP A 95 -3.38 7.92 -12.71
C TRP A 95 -2.18 7.07 -13.09
N SER A 96 -1.00 7.68 -13.09
CA SER A 96 0.27 7.04 -13.43
C SER A 96 1.18 6.96 -12.21
N LEU A 97 1.84 5.82 -12.06
CA LEU A 97 2.80 5.54 -11.00
C LEU A 97 4.22 5.87 -11.49
N SER A 98 4.95 6.65 -10.71
CA SER A 98 6.37 6.95 -10.95
C SER A 98 7.22 6.57 -9.76
N THR A 99 8.49 6.26 -10.01
CA THR A 99 9.50 5.91 -9.00
C THR A 99 10.68 6.86 -9.10
N TRP A 100 11.32 7.15 -7.97
CA TRP A 100 12.52 7.98 -7.96
C TRP A 100 13.75 7.19 -8.38
N ASN A 101 14.43 7.64 -9.45
CA ASN A 101 15.73 7.11 -9.83
C ASN A 101 16.84 7.95 -9.18
N ALA A 102 17.47 7.40 -8.14
CA ALA A 102 18.54 8.08 -7.42
C ALA A 102 19.81 8.31 -8.27
N THR A 103 20.02 7.52 -9.32
CA THR A 103 21.19 7.67 -10.20
C THR A 103 21.05 8.88 -11.11
N SER A 104 19.87 9.04 -11.73
CA SER A 104 19.56 10.18 -12.60
C SER A 104 19.02 11.40 -11.83
N SER A 105 18.71 11.24 -10.54
CA SER A 105 18.05 12.26 -9.71
C SER A 105 16.77 12.79 -10.37
N ALA A 106 15.95 11.86 -10.85
CA ALA A 106 14.71 12.18 -11.57
C ALA A 106 13.61 11.16 -11.27
N TRP A 107 12.37 11.62 -11.39
CA TRP A 107 11.20 10.74 -11.45
C TRP A 107 11.14 10.03 -12.80
N GLU A 108 10.89 8.73 -12.76
CA GLU A 108 10.71 7.89 -13.94
C GLU A 108 9.39 7.11 -13.84
N SER A 109 8.66 7.00 -14.95
CA SER A 109 7.42 6.22 -14.98
C SER A 109 7.74 4.76 -14.64
N SER A 110 6.96 4.18 -13.73
CA SER A 110 7.07 2.76 -13.39
C SER A 110 6.80 1.91 -14.63
N GLN A 111 7.63 0.89 -14.81
CA GLN A 111 7.47 -0.10 -15.89
C GLN A 111 6.51 -1.23 -15.51
N VAL A 112 6.05 -1.25 -14.26
CA VAL A 112 5.17 -2.28 -13.69
C VAL A 112 4.03 -1.64 -12.89
N GLY A 113 2.95 -2.40 -12.72
CA GLY A 113 1.84 -2.02 -11.85
C GLY A 113 2.23 -2.03 -10.37
N MET A 114 1.39 -1.44 -9.54
CA MET A 114 1.67 -1.24 -8.11
C MET A 114 1.90 -2.54 -7.33
N ASP A 115 1.27 -3.65 -7.72
CA ASP A 115 1.46 -4.97 -7.09
C ASP A 115 2.80 -5.62 -7.43
N SER A 116 3.38 -5.28 -8.58
CA SER A 116 4.67 -5.83 -9.04
C SER A 116 5.84 -4.90 -8.72
N LEU A 117 5.57 -3.71 -8.20
CA LEU A 117 6.59 -2.79 -7.72
C LEU A 117 6.99 -3.19 -6.30
N VAL A 118 8.06 -3.96 -6.17
CA VAL A 118 8.54 -4.54 -4.91
C VAL A 118 9.46 -3.56 -4.16
N GLU A 119 9.24 -3.43 -2.86
CA GLU A 119 10.02 -2.62 -1.91
C GLU A 119 10.32 -1.18 -2.40
N PRO A 120 9.33 -0.44 -2.94
CA PRO A 120 9.60 0.90 -3.42
C PRO A 120 9.92 1.85 -2.27
N THR A 121 10.99 2.64 -2.41
CA THR A 121 11.35 3.65 -1.42
C THR A 121 10.59 4.97 -1.62
N TYR A 122 10.46 5.40 -2.88
CA TYR A 122 9.80 6.66 -3.24
C TYR A 122 8.90 6.44 -4.45
N ILE A 123 7.61 6.74 -4.28
CA ILE A 123 6.62 6.69 -5.35
C ILE A 123 5.89 8.03 -5.48
N ALA A 124 5.44 8.33 -6.69
CA ALA A 124 4.57 9.46 -6.97
C ALA A 124 3.39 9.00 -7.82
N TRP A 125 2.19 9.46 -7.46
CA TRP A 125 0.97 9.34 -8.27
C TRP A 125 0.65 10.69 -8.89
N ALA A 126 0.47 10.72 -10.20
CA ALA A 126 0.08 11.93 -10.93
C ALA A 126 -0.71 11.56 -12.20
N PRO A 127 -1.48 12.49 -12.80
CA PRO A 127 -2.03 12.27 -14.13
C PRO A 127 -0.90 11.89 -15.11
N ASN A 128 -1.15 10.95 -16.02
CA ASN A 128 -0.20 10.48 -17.02
C ASN A 128 0.34 11.58 -17.95
N SER A 129 -0.35 12.71 -18.05
CA SER A 129 0.07 13.90 -18.80
C SER A 129 1.03 14.82 -18.03
N THR A 130 1.32 14.52 -16.75
CA THR A 130 2.20 15.34 -15.91
C THR A 130 3.63 15.26 -16.39
N ASN A 131 4.30 16.42 -16.50
CA ASN A 131 5.73 16.45 -16.74
C ASN A 131 6.46 16.03 -15.47
N LEU A 132 7.15 14.88 -15.51
CA LEU A 132 7.82 14.32 -14.32
C LEU A 132 8.90 15.22 -13.72
N SER A 133 9.46 16.15 -14.49
CA SER A 133 10.40 17.16 -13.97
C SER A 133 9.76 18.22 -13.08
N GLU A 134 8.43 18.33 -13.08
CA GLU A 134 7.67 19.26 -12.22
C GLU A 134 7.32 18.64 -10.87
N ILE A 135 7.47 17.33 -10.71
CA ILE A 135 7.28 16.65 -9.42
C ILE A 135 8.53 16.90 -8.57
N PRO A 136 8.40 17.49 -7.36
CA PRO A 136 9.55 17.74 -6.49
C PRO A 136 10.30 16.44 -6.14
N PRO A 137 11.63 16.49 -5.99
CA PRO A 137 12.39 15.34 -5.48
C PRO A 137 11.95 14.99 -4.05
N PRO A 138 12.07 13.71 -3.65
CA PRO A 138 11.75 13.26 -2.29
C PRO A 138 12.72 13.78 -1.22
#